data_AF-A0A1R3R6Z2-F1
#
_entry.id   AF-A0A1R3R6Z2-F1
#
_cell.length_a   1.000
_cell.length_b   1.000
_cell.length_c   1.000
_cell.angle_alpha   90.00
_cell.angle_beta   90.00
_cell.angle_gamma   90.00
#
_symmetry.space_group_name_H-M   'P 1'
#
loop_
_entity.id
_entity.type
_entity.pdbx_description
1 polymer ?
#
loop_
_entity_poly.entity_id
_entity_poly.type
_entity_poly.pdbx_seq_one_letter_code
_entity_poly.pdbx_strand_id
1 'polypeptide(L)'
;VEIPPLQWAQVFEKQGSDLQYKKIPVPQLPPDAVLVQIKYSGVCRSDLHAWKGDWPTEPKYNLVGGHEGTGVVVARGKNVSQL
;
A
#
# COMPACT_ATOMS: atom_id res chain seq x y z
N VAL A 1 -6.40 2.24 18.96
CA VAL A 1 -5.84 3.37 18.18
C VAL A 1 -6.95 3.87 17.29
N GLU A 2 -7.19 5.18 17.25
CA GLU A 2 -8.16 5.75 16.31
C GLU A 2 -7.60 5.66 14.88
N ILE A 3 -8.36 5.07 13.97
CA ILE A 3 -7.95 4.91 12.56
C ILE A 3 -8.54 6.10 11.79
N PRO A 4 -7.70 6.96 11.17
CA PRO A 4 -8.20 8.12 10.42
C PRO A 4 -8.93 7.66 9.15
N PRO A 5 -9.86 8.47 8.61
CA PRO A 5 -10.56 8.13 7.37
C PRO A 5 -9.65 8.22 6.13
N LEU A 6 -8.56 8.99 6.21
CA LEU A 6 -7.61 9.23 5.13
C LEU A 6 -6.17 8.98 5.60
N GLN A 7 -5.30 8.59 4.68
CA GLN A 7 -3.86 8.41 4.86
C GLN A 7 -3.08 9.01 3.70
N TRP A 8 -1.81 9.37 3.93
CA TRP A 8 -0.90 9.76 2.86
C TRP A 8 -0.32 8.54 2.15
N ALA A 9 -0.18 8.62 0.83
CA ALA A 9 0.40 7.58 0.00
C ALA A 9 1.13 8.18 -1.20
N GLN A 10 2.08 7.41 -1.76
CA GLN A 10 2.60 7.65 -3.10
C GLN A 10 1.83 6.80 -4.10
N VAL A 11 1.21 7.45 -5.08
CA VAL A 11 0.26 6.84 -6.02
C VAL A 11 0.63 7.17 -7.46
N PHE A 12 0.49 6.21 -8.36
CA PHE A 12 0.41 6.46 -9.80
C PHE A 12 -0.88 5.91 -10.38
N GLU A 13 -1.50 6.67 -11.29
CA GLU A 13 -2.79 6.30 -11.89
C GLU A 13 -2.61 5.48 -13.17
N LYS A 14 -1.54 5.77 -13.92
CA LYS A 14 -1.13 5.05 -15.14
C LYS A 14 0.37 4.73 -15.06
N GLN A 15 0.80 3.67 -15.74
CA GLN A 15 2.22 3.32 -15.80
C GLN A 15 3.03 4.48 -16.40
N GLY A 16 4.19 4.76 -15.80
CA GLY A 16 5.09 5.83 -16.23
C GLY A 16 4.55 7.25 -16.00
N SER A 17 3.36 7.41 -15.42
CA SER A 17 2.82 8.74 -15.07
C SER A 17 3.47 9.31 -13.79
N ASP A 18 3.24 10.58 -13.51
CA ASP A 18 3.79 11.23 -12.33
C ASP A 18 3.42 10.50 -11.03
N LEU A 19 4.40 10.36 -10.14
CA LEU A 19 4.20 9.84 -8.78
C LEU A 19 3.59 10.95 -7.92
N GLN A 20 2.37 10.73 -7.43
CA GLN A 20 1.60 11.71 -6.68
C GLN A 20 1.60 11.41 -5.17
N TYR A 21 2.11 12.37 -4.39
CA TYR A 21 2.00 12.32 -2.94
C TYR A 21 0.67 12.94 -2.50
N LYS A 22 -0.30 12.10 -2.18
CA LYS A 22 -1.68 12.54 -1.89
C LYS A 22 -2.34 11.77 -0.77
N LYS A 23 -3.43 12.32 -0.25
CA LYS A 23 -4.31 11.61 0.67
C LYS A 23 -5.23 10.66 -0.10
N ILE A 24 -5.34 9.43 0.40
CA ILE A 24 -6.27 8.41 -0.07
C ILE A 24 -7.06 7.84 1.12
N PRO A 25 -8.21 7.19 0.91
CA PRO A 25 -8.91 6.49 1.98
C PRO A 25 -8.05 5.44 2.67
N VAL A 26 -8.21 5.28 3.99
CA VAL A 26 -7.74 4.08 4.67
C VAL A 26 -8.60 2.89 4.20
N PRO A 27 -8.01 1.76 3.77
CA PRO A 27 -8.79 0.64 3.27
C PRO A 27 -9.69 0.07 4.37
N GLN A 28 -10.89 -0.35 3.98
CA GLN A 28 -11.71 -1.18 4.85
C GLN A 28 -10.99 -2.50 5.08
N LEU A 29 -11.03 -2.99 6.33
CA LEU A 29 -10.33 -4.18 6.75
C LEU A 29 -11.15 -5.45 6.46
N PRO A 30 -10.71 -6.33 5.54
CA PRO A 30 -11.37 -7.61 5.29
C PRO A 30 -11.29 -8.55 6.50
N PRO A 31 -12.17 -9.57 6.57
CA PRO A 31 -12.17 -10.56 7.66
C PRO A 31 -10.83 -11.28 7.89
N ASP A 32 -10.06 -11.52 6.83
CA ASP A 32 -8.82 -12.33 6.84
C ASP A 32 -7.54 -11.49 6.73
N ALA A 33 -7.60 -10.20 7.01
CA ALA A 33 -6.49 -9.27 6.82
C ALA A 33 -6.09 -8.56 8.13
N VAL A 34 -4.90 -7.94 8.11
CA VAL A 34 -4.44 -7.01 9.15
C VAL A 34 -4.28 -5.61 8.57
N LEU A 35 -4.62 -4.60 9.36
CA LEU A 35 -4.33 -3.21 9.03
C LEU A 35 -3.06 -2.79 9.76
N VAL A 36 -2.05 -2.39 8.99
CA VAL A 36 -0.76 -1.95 9.51
C VAL A 36 -0.60 -0.45 9.28
N GLN A 37 -0.31 0.30 10.34
CA GLN A 37 0.16 1.67 10.22
C GLN A 37 1.65 1.64 9.88
N ILE A 38 1.97 1.75 8.59
CA ILE A 38 3.35 1.81 8.10
C ILE A 38 4.03 3.06 8.68
N LYS A 39 5.21 2.85 9.29
CA LYS A 39 6.06 3.91 9.84
C LYS A 39 7.20 4.26 8.90
N TYR A 40 7.76 3.25 8.24
CA TYR A 40 8.82 3.40 7.26
C TYR A 40 8.59 2.43 6.11
N SER A 41 8.88 2.87 4.89
CA SER A 41 8.95 2.04 3.70
C SER A 41 10.25 2.33 2.95
N GLY A 42 10.94 1.27 2.52
CA GLY A 42 12.01 1.33 1.54
C GLY A 42 11.47 1.57 0.13
N VAL A 43 12.40 1.81 -0.79
CA VAL A 43 12.16 1.90 -2.23
C VAL A 43 13.18 0.98 -2.90
N CYS A 44 12.69 0.04 -3.69
CA CYS A 44 13.48 -0.94 -4.41
C CYS A 44 13.30 -0.80 -5.92
N ARG A 45 14.17 -1.46 -6.68
CA ARG A 45 14.10 -1.43 -8.16
C ARG A 45 12.84 -2.11 -8.70
N SER A 46 12.28 -3.08 -8.00
CA SER A 46 10.99 -3.70 -8.33
C SER A 46 9.84 -2.68 -8.28
N ASP A 47 9.89 -1.67 -7.39
CA ASP A 47 8.89 -0.59 -7.39
C ASP A 47 8.97 0.24 -8.68
N LEU A 48 10.19 0.50 -9.18
CA LEU A 48 10.41 1.17 -10.46
C LEU A 48 9.84 0.36 -11.62
N HIS A 49 10.03 -0.96 -11.62
CA HIS A 49 9.48 -1.81 -12.67
C HIS A 49 7.94 -1.85 -12.64
N ALA A 50 7.36 -1.93 -11.43
CA ALA A 50 5.91 -1.86 -11.26
C ALA A 50 5.35 -0.52 -11.77
N TRP A 51 6.04 0.59 -11.51
CA TRP A 51 5.68 1.91 -12.01
C TRP A 51 5.80 2.01 -13.54
N LYS A 52 6.87 1.46 -14.14
CA LYS A 52 7.07 1.43 -15.60
C LYS A 52 6.13 0.46 -16.32
N GLY A 53 5.60 -0.55 -15.61
CA GLY A 53 4.81 -1.61 -16.22
C GLY A 53 5.64 -2.60 -17.05
N ASP A 54 6.95 -2.70 -16.81
CA ASP A 54 7.87 -3.56 -17.55
C ASP A 54 8.22 -4.87 -16.81
N TRP A 55 7.44 -5.20 -15.78
CA TRP A 55 7.51 -6.49 -15.09
C TRP A 55 6.79 -7.58 -15.89
N PRO A 56 7.23 -8.84 -15.88
CA PRO A 56 6.62 -9.94 -16.66
C PRO A 56 5.20 -10.34 -16.24
N THR A 57 4.59 -9.65 -15.27
CA THR A 57 3.22 -9.92 -14.82
C THR A 57 2.29 -8.80 -15.26
N GLU A 58 0.99 -9.11 -15.35
CA GLU A 58 -0.02 -8.11 -15.68
C GLU A 58 0.09 -6.86 -14.78
N PRO A 59 0.24 -5.66 -15.36
CA PRO A 59 0.38 -4.44 -14.59
C PRO A 59 -0.87 -4.12 -13.76
N LYS A 60 -0.66 -3.72 -12.51
CA LYS A 60 -1.72 -3.16 -11.66
C LYS A 60 -1.81 -1.65 -11.86
N TYR A 61 -3.03 -1.14 -11.97
CA TYR A 61 -3.32 0.29 -12.11
C TYR A 61 -3.73 0.89 -10.77
N ASN A 62 -3.63 2.21 -10.62
CA ASN A 62 -3.98 2.94 -9.40
C ASN A 62 -3.27 2.39 -8.14
N LEU A 63 -1.97 2.16 -8.26
CA LEU A 63 -1.21 1.44 -7.25
C LEU A 63 -0.58 2.40 -6.24
N VAL A 64 -0.70 2.06 -4.96
CA VAL A 64 0.17 2.59 -3.91
C VAL A 64 1.48 1.81 -3.96
N GLY A 65 2.60 2.51 -4.18
CA GLY A 65 3.92 1.87 -4.28
C GLY A 65 4.48 1.36 -2.95
N GLY A 66 5.57 0.60 -3.01
CA GLY A 66 6.30 0.09 -1.86
C GLY A 66 5.89 -1.33 -1.45
N HIS A 67 6.89 -2.15 -1.16
CA HIS A 67 6.72 -3.53 -0.66
C HIS A 67 7.70 -3.89 0.47
N GLU A 68 8.52 -2.94 0.91
CA GLU A 68 9.53 -3.12 1.95
C GLU A 68 9.20 -2.21 3.14
N GLY A 69 8.30 -2.63 4.03
CA GLY A 69 7.75 -1.77 5.09
C GLY A 69 7.93 -2.31 6.50
N THR A 70 7.97 -1.40 7.47
CA THR A 70 7.78 -1.72 8.89
C THR A 70 6.77 -0.76 9.52
N GLY A 71 6.02 -1.25 10.50
CA GLY A 71 4.91 -0.53 11.10
C GLY A 71 4.31 -1.23 12.30
N VAL A 72 3.15 -0.73 12.72
CA VAL A 72 2.41 -1.26 13.87
C VAL A 72 1.07 -1.79 13.39
N VAL A 73 0.72 -3.02 13.77
CA VAL A 73 -0.63 -3.55 13.53
C VAL A 73 -1.62 -2.74 14.37
N VAL A 74 -2.57 -2.07 13.72
CA VAL A 74 -3.57 -1.21 14.36
C VAL A 74 -4.97 -1.83 14.41
N ALA A 75 -5.23 -2.83 13.57
CA ALA A 75 -6.44 -3.65 13.60
C ALA A 75 -6.22 -5.00 12.91
N ARG A 76 -7.06 -5.99 13.22
CA ARG A 76 -7.13 -7.29 12.52
C ARG A 76 -8.58 -7.65 12.19
N GLY A 77 -8.76 -8.37 11.10
CA GLY A 77 -10.05 -8.94 10.73
C GLY A 77 -10.47 -10.07 11.69
N LYS A 78 -11.77 -10.35 11.72
CA LYS A 78 -12.39 -11.29 12.67
C LYS A 78 -11.88 -12.74 12.55
N ASN A 79 -11.37 -13.13 11.39
CA ASN A 79 -10.90 -14.49 11.13
C ASN A 79 -9.38 -14.65 11.39
N VAL A 80 -8.65 -13.54 11.60
CA VAL A 80 -7.22 -13.58 11.87
C VAL A 80 -6.99 -14.03 13.31
N SER A 81 -6.56 -15.27 13.54
CA SER A 81 -6.33 -15.83 14.89
C SER A 81 -4.89 -15.67 15.38
N GLN A 82 -3.93 -15.49 14.48
CA GLN A 82 -2.51 -15.30 14.77
C GLN A 82 -1.98 -14.04 14.06
N LEU A 83 -1.03 -13.35 14.71
CA LEU A 83 -0.30 -12.19 14.16
C LEU A 83 1.16 -12.56 13.92
#